data_AF-A0A6S7I0L8-F1
#
_entry.id   AF-A0A6S7I0L8-F1
#
_cell.length_a   1.000
_cell.length_b   1.000
_cell.length_c   1.000
_cell.angle_alpha   90.00
_cell.angle_beta   90.00
_cell.angle_gamma   90.00
#
_symmetry.space_group_name_H-M   'P 1'
#
loop_
_entity.id
_entity.type
_entity.pdbx_description
1 polymer ?
#
loop_
_entity_poly.entity_id
_entity_poly.type
_entity_poly.pdbx_seq_one_letter_code
_entity_poly.pdbx_strand_id
1 'polypeptide(L)'
;MSRPSTTQLLCCIRENLEEYFNRIPLSVSQSTVLEQFDTLVAAGLYHSTEQPIFSLPEKDATNSCAFLSLGICDRLLHDQETLQQNALEKVREIAEDVICNLPYNVNKHRNVDQFYDVAEAYSVMSDNGMLSKKYEIFESCVSANTVFSSGGRDELMAALTSKIAQGKTSVGIYTCSPYIFTIGVCNDALLVVDTHPVNHELGGNGNGLLLMTPDLSPRSCKMVVQWIIKRLKMAGIEENMRQSMTWLNPYKGWFSIHTFVDYVILYLSVIWSTDLQ
;
A
#
# COMPACT_ATOMS: atom_id res chain seq x y z
N MET A 1 14.19 -41.93 -17.38
CA MET A 1 14.22 -40.65 -16.64
C MET A 1 13.50 -40.87 -15.31
N SER A 2 14.16 -40.61 -14.18
CA SER A 2 13.58 -40.81 -12.84
C SER A 2 12.62 -39.69 -12.49
N ARG A 3 11.48 -40.02 -11.87
CA ARG A 3 10.49 -39.04 -11.39
C ARG A 3 11.10 -38.29 -10.18
N PRO A 4 11.08 -36.94 -10.16
CA PRO A 4 11.67 -36.19 -9.06
C PRO A 4 10.96 -36.51 -7.74
N SER A 5 11.74 -36.56 -6.65
CA SER A 5 11.21 -36.88 -5.31
C SER A 5 10.38 -35.73 -4.75
N THR A 6 9.51 -36.01 -3.78
CA THR A 6 8.72 -34.99 -3.07
C THR A 6 9.59 -33.88 -2.47
N THR A 7 10.80 -34.21 -2.01
CA THR A 7 11.77 -33.23 -1.49
C THR A 7 12.37 -32.37 -2.60
N GLN A 8 12.61 -32.93 -3.80
CA GLN A 8 13.06 -32.16 -4.96
C GLN A 8 11.95 -31.26 -5.50
N LEU A 9 10.70 -31.72 -5.51
CA LEU A 9 9.53 -30.89 -5.81
C LEU A 9 9.36 -29.78 -4.77
N LEU A 10 9.53 -30.06 -3.48
CA LEU A 10 9.49 -29.05 -2.41
C LEU A 10 10.64 -28.04 -2.48
N CYS A 11 11.84 -28.44 -2.93
CA CYS A 11 12.93 -27.50 -3.22
C CYS A 11 12.63 -26.64 -4.47
N CYS A 12 11.97 -27.18 -5.50
CA CYS A 12 11.47 -26.38 -6.62
C CYS A 12 10.28 -25.47 -6.23
N ILE A 13 9.57 -25.79 -5.14
CA ILE A 13 8.41 -25.06 -4.61
C ILE A 13 8.78 -24.12 -3.44
N ARG A 14 10.02 -24.16 -2.94
CA ARG A 14 10.58 -23.05 -2.15
C ARG A 14 10.83 -21.89 -3.12
N GLU A 15 9.76 -21.20 -3.48
CA GLU A 15 9.82 -19.96 -4.22
C GLU A 15 10.65 -18.99 -3.37
N ASN A 16 11.86 -18.66 -3.83
CA ASN A 16 12.70 -17.71 -3.13
C ASN A 16 12.08 -16.33 -3.29
N LEU A 17 11.30 -15.89 -2.28
CA LEU A 17 10.76 -14.54 -2.21
C LEU A 17 11.87 -13.51 -2.45
N GLU A 18 13.11 -13.81 -2.04
CA GLU A 18 14.28 -12.92 -2.11
C GLU A 18 14.66 -12.51 -3.52
N GLU A 19 14.62 -13.46 -4.46
CA GLU A 19 15.06 -13.24 -5.83
C GLU A 19 13.92 -12.82 -6.77
N TYR A 20 12.66 -12.91 -6.32
CA TYR A 20 11.51 -12.70 -7.18
C TYR A 20 11.14 -11.22 -7.39
N PHE A 21 11.25 -10.41 -6.35
CA PHE A 21 10.82 -9.02 -6.40
C PHE A 21 11.95 -8.10 -6.83
N ASN A 22 11.61 -7.04 -7.56
CA ASN A 22 12.42 -5.82 -7.60
C ASN A 22 12.22 -5.09 -6.27
N ARG A 23 13.27 -5.00 -5.46
CA ARG A 23 13.18 -4.47 -4.09
C ARG A 23 13.98 -3.20 -3.98
N ILE A 24 13.40 -2.19 -3.35
CA ILE A 24 14.14 -1.00 -2.95
C ILE A 24 13.83 -0.69 -1.49
N PRO A 25 14.79 -0.92 -0.58
CA PRO A 25 14.73 -0.33 0.75
C PRO A 25 14.66 1.18 0.62
N LEU A 26 13.70 1.79 1.30
CA LEU A 26 13.59 3.24 1.38
C LEU A 26 14.72 3.78 2.26
N SER A 27 15.08 5.05 2.05
CA SER A 27 16.03 5.77 2.90
C SER A 27 15.43 6.15 4.26
N VAL A 28 14.10 6.07 4.39
CA VAL A 28 13.34 6.45 5.59
C VAL A 28 12.23 5.44 5.90
N SER A 29 11.74 5.47 7.13
CA SER A 29 10.54 4.81 7.60
C SER A 29 9.70 5.78 8.43
N GLN A 30 8.49 5.37 8.80
CA GLN A 30 7.67 6.12 9.73
C GLN A 30 8.33 6.32 11.12
N SER A 31 9.35 5.52 11.48
CA SER A 31 10.07 5.65 12.74
C SER A 31 11.28 6.58 12.66
N THR A 32 11.74 6.92 11.45
CA THR A 32 13.05 7.60 11.25
C THR A 32 13.17 8.92 12.02
N VAL A 33 12.13 9.75 12.03
CA VAL A 33 12.18 11.04 12.73
C VAL A 33 12.31 10.86 14.24
N LEU A 34 11.60 9.88 14.80
CA LEU A 34 11.66 9.58 16.23
C LEU A 34 13.02 8.99 16.61
N GLU A 35 13.54 8.05 15.82
CA GLU A 35 14.87 7.44 16.05
C GLU A 35 16.00 8.48 16.01
N GLN A 36 15.94 9.42 15.06
CA GLN A 36 16.90 10.52 14.99
C GLN A 36 16.79 11.44 16.20
N PHE A 37 15.57 11.76 16.62
CA PHE A 37 15.32 12.57 17.81
C PHE A 37 15.84 11.87 19.08
N ASP A 38 15.54 10.60 19.29
CA ASP A 38 16.03 9.81 20.42
C ASP A 38 17.55 9.73 20.47
N THR A 39 18.20 9.60 19.31
CA THR A 39 19.66 9.63 19.20
C THR A 39 20.25 10.97 19.66
N LEU A 40 19.62 12.08 19.29
CA LEU A 40 20.03 13.42 19.73
C LEU A 40 19.80 13.63 21.23
N VAL A 41 18.67 13.16 21.76
CA VAL A 41 18.37 13.19 23.20
C VAL A 41 19.41 12.39 23.97
N ALA A 42 19.71 11.16 23.54
CA ALA A 42 20.71 10.31 24.18
C ALA A 42 22.11 10.95 24.17
N ALA A 43 22.51 11.58 23.06
CA ALA A 43 23.77 12.32 22.97
C ALA A 43 23.79 13.55 23.89
N GLY A 44 22.69 14.31 23.97
CA GLY A 44 22.56 15.48 24.83
C GLY A 44 22.59 15.16 26.33
N LEU A 45 21.95 14.06 26.74
CA LEU A 45 21.96 13.56 28.11
C LEU A 45 23.34 13.08 28.56
N TYR A 46 24.18 12.61 27.63
CA TYR A 46 25.57 12.26 27.94
C TYR A 46 26.44 13.51 28.27
N HIS A 47 26.02 14.69 27.83
CA HIS A 47 26.81 15.92 27.92
C HIS A 47 26.25 16.99 28.88
N SER A 48 25.06 16.81 29.44
CA SER A 48 24.42 17.82 30.31
C SER A 48 23.89 17.24 31.62
N THR A 49 23.95 18.04 32.68
CA THR A 49 23.33 17.74 34.00
C THR A 49 21.93 18.34 34.15
N GLU A 50 21.46 19.10 33.15
CA GLU A 50 20.12 19.69 33.13
C GLU A 50 19.15 18.81 32.32
N GLN A 51 17.94 18.62 32.85
CA GLN A 51 16.83 17.94 32.17
C GLN A 51 16.34 18.81 31.02
N PRO A 52 16.50 18.41 29.75
CA PRO A 52 16.06 19.23 28.64
C PRO A 52 14.55 19.11 28.48
N ILE A 53 13.85 20.24 28.31
CA ILE A 53 12.44 20.25 27.92
C ILE A 53 12.40 19.97 26.43
N PHE A 54 12.07 18.73 26.06
CA PHE A 54 11.94 18.37 24.65
C PHE A 54 10.46 18.33 24.24
N SER A 55 10.13 19.00 23.14
CA SER A 55 8.87 18.82 22.42
C SER A 55 9.02 17.65 21.44
N LEU A 56 7.96 16.85 21.28
CA LEU A 56 7.88 15.83 20.23
C LEU A 56 8.19 16.45 18.85
N PRO A 57 8.90 15.73 17.97
CA PRO A 57 9.26 16.27 16.67
C PRO A 57 8.01 16.49 15.81
N GLU A 58 7.89 17.66 15.17
CA GLU A 58 6.70 18.04 14.38
C GLU A 58 6.41 17.07 13.22
N LYS A 59 7.46 16.40 12.72
CA LYS A 59 7.41 15.43 11.63
C LYS A 59 7.30 13.98 12.12
N ASP A 60 6.94 13.75 13.38
CA ASP A 60 6.73 12.40 13.91
C ASP A 60 5.64 11.66 13.13
N ALA A 61 6.03 10.55 12.50
CA ALA A 61 5.15 9.68 11.73
C ALA A 61 4.65 8.46 12.54
N THR A 62 4.89 8.42 13.85
CA THR A 62 4.36 7.39 14.75
C THR A 62 2.84 7.30 14.63
N ASN A 63 2.32 6.08 14.51
CA ASN A 63 0.90 5.76 14.31
C ASN A 63 0.24 6.44 13.10
N SER A 64 1.03 6.84 12.08
CA SER A 64 0.50 7.53 10.89
C SER A 64 0.36 6.65 9.65
N CYS A 65 0.55 5.33 9.76
CA CYS A 65 0.59 4.40 8.62
C CYS A 65 -0.61 4.53 7.66
N ALA A 66 -1.84 4.69 8.17
CA ALA A 66 -3.02 4.94 7.34
C ALA A 66 -2.93 6.24 6.53
N PHE A 67 -2.48 7.34 7.16
CA PHE A 67 -2.27 8.64 6.49
C PHE A 67 -1.18 8.56 5.44
N LEU A 68 -0.04 7.93 5.76
CA LEU A 68 1.06 7.75 4.83
C LEU A 68 0.62 6.92 3.62
N SER A 69 -0.08 5.81 3.85
CA SER A 69 -0.59 4.97 2.77
C SER A 69 -1.60 5.71 1.88
N LEU A 70 -2.49 6.53 2.46
CA LEU A 70 -3.39 7.40 1.71
C LEU A 70 -2.65 8.45 0.89
N GLY A 71 -1.68 9.14 1.48
CA GLY A 71 -0.87 10.14 0.76
C GLY A 71 -0.08 9.54 -0.41
N ILE A 72 0.47 8.34 -0.23
CA ILE A 72 1.13 7.59 -1.31
C ILE A 72 0.11 7.25 -2.40
N CYS A 73 -1.07 6.71 -2.03
CA CYS A 73 -2.10 6.39 -3.02
C CYS A 73 -2.57 7.63 -3.79
N ASP A 74 -2.81 8.75 -3.12
CA ASP A 74 -3.22 10.02 -3.73
C ASP A 74 -2.21 10.47 -4.77
N ARG A 75 -0.93 10.52 -4.42
CA ARG A 75 0.16 10.92 -5.32
C ARG A 75 0.32 9.97 -6.51
N LEU A 76 0.24 8.65 -6.29
CA LEU A 76 0.28 7.67 -7.39
C LEU A 76 -0.90 7.79 -8.35
N LEU A 77 -2.08 8.18 -7.87
CA LEU A 77 -3.27 8.44 -8.70
C LEU A 77 -3.27 9.84 -9.32
N HIS A 78 -2.44 10.76 -8.81
CA HIS A 78 -2.25 12.08 -9.37
C HIS A 78 -1.23 12.05 -10.53
N ASP A 79 -0.08 11.41 -10.32
CA ASP A 79 1.11 11.47 -11.17
C ASP A 79 1.20 10.31 -12.20
N GLN A 80 0.07 9.83 -12.74
CA GLN A 80 0.04 8.63 -13.58
C GLN A 80 0.88 8.72 -14.86
N GLU A 81 0.95 9.90 -15.49
CA GLU A 81 1.76 10.10 -16.71
C GLU A 81 3.25 9.97 -16.42
N THR A 82 3.71 10.55 -15.31
CA THR A 82 5.11 10.55 -14.87
C THR A 82 5.61 9.16 -14.49
N LEU A 83 4.71 8.29 -14.03
CA LEU A 83 5.04 6.90 -13.66
C LEU A 83 5.48 6.08 -14.88
N GLN A 84 4.99 6.36 -16.10
CA GLN A 84 5.21 5.53 -17.31
C GLN A 84 6.67 5.32 -17.71
N GLN A 85 7.58 6.24 -17.35
CA GLN A 85 8.97 6.19 -17.80
C GLN A 85 9.93 5.58 -16.78
N ASN A 86 9.62 5.65 -15.48
CA ASN A 86 10.48 5.12 -14.40
C ASN A 86 9.67 4.82 -13.12
N ALA A 87 8.75 3.86 -13.20
CA ALA A 87 7.80 3.57 -12.12
C ALA A 87 8.48 3.30 -10.78
N LEU A 88 9.51 2.46 -10.77
CA LEU A 88 10.14 1.99 -9.54
C LEU A 88 10.77 3.14 -8.75
N GLU A 89 11.57 3.98 -9.41
CA GLU A 89 12.21 5.13 -8.76
C GLU A 89 11.19 6.21 -8.39
N LYS A 90 10.18 6.44 -9.23
CA LYS A 90 9.14 7.44 -8.93
C LYS A 90 8.24 7.04 -7.76
N VAL A 91 7.89 5.77 -7.65
CA VAL A 91 7.15 5.26 -6.48
C VAL A 91 8.01 5.42 -5.21
N ARG A 92 9.32 5.14 -5.30
CA ARG A 92 10.27 5.35 -4.20
C ARG A 92 10.31 6.81 -3.76
N GLU A 93 10.52 7.74 -4.70
CA GLU A 93 10.54 9.19 -4.43
C GLU A 93 9.24 9.66 -3.77
N ILE A 94 8.08 9.22 -4.28
CA ILE A 94 6.77 9.54 -3.71
C ILE A 94 6.64 9.02 -2.27
N ALA A 95 7.04 7.77 -2.02
CA ALA A 95 6.95 7.17 -0.70
C ALA A 95 7.82 7.92 0.32
N GLU A 96 9.08 8.21 -0.04
CA GLU A 96 10.00 8.94 0.83
C GLU A 96 9.54 10.38 1.09
N ASP A 97 9.05 11.08 0.08
CA ASP A 97 8.47 12.43 0.22
C ASP A 97 7.29 12.42 1.20
N VAL A 98 6.36 11.48 1.02
CA VAL A 98 5.18 11.36 1.90
C VAL A 98 5.60 11.06 3.33
N ILE A 99 6.52 10.11 3.56
CA ILE A 99 7.04 9.79 4.91
C ILE A 99 7.68 11.02 5.55
N CYS A 100 8.48 11.78 4.81
CA CYS A 100 9.23 12.92 5.35
C CYS A 100 8.39 14.19 5.58
N ASN A 101 7.31 14.37 4.83
CA ASN A 101 6.65 15.67 4.73
C ASN A 101 5.17 15.67 5.08
N LEU A 102 4.44 14.57 4.87
CA LEU A 102 3.02 14.51 5.24
C LEU A 102 2.75 14.67 6.75
N PRO A 103 3.54 14.09 7.67
CA PRO A 103 3.29 14.20 9.10
C PRO A 103 3.22 15.64 9.61
N TYR A 104 4.04 16.54 9.04
CA TYR A 104 4.02 17.97 9.40
C TYR A 104 2.63 18.61 9.26
N ASN A 105 1.84 18.16 8.27
CA ASN A 105 0.49 18.67 8.06
C ASN A 105 -0.53 17.87 8.87
N VAL A 106 -0.48 16.55 8.80
CA VAL A 106 -1.46 15.67 9.45
C VAL A 106 -1.42 15.80 10.99
N ASN A 107 -0.25 15.97 11.59
CA ASN A 107 -0.09 16.08 13.06
C ASN A 107 -0.81 17.30 13.67
N LYS A 108 -1.23 18.28 12.85
CA LYS A 108 -2.05 19.41 13.29
C LYS A 108 -3.52 19.04 13.50
N HIS A 109 -3.96 17.91 12.97
CA HIS A 109 -5.36 17.50 12.90
C HIS A 109 -5.64 16.12 13.47
N ARG A 110 -4.59 15.34 13.78
CA ARG A 110 -4.71 14.02 14.42
C ARG A 110 -4.19 14.03 15.84
N ASN A 111 -4.59 13.04 16.62
CA ASN A 111 -3.92 12.67 17.85
C ASN A 111 -2.76 11.70 17.54
N VAL A 112 -1.53 12.06 17.88
CA VAL A 112 -0.34 11.23 17.59
C VAL A 112 -0.31 9.90 18.36
N ASP A 113 -1.00 9.85 19.51
CA ASP A 113 -1.07 8.67 20.38
C ASP A 113 -2.15 7.67 19.94
N GLN A 114 -2.95 8.00 18.92
CA GLN A 114 -4.06 7.19 18.43
C GLN A 114 -3.69 6.47 17.12
N PHE A 115 -4.15 5.22 17.00
CA PHE A 115 -4.22 4.53 15.70
C PHE A 115 -5.46 4.96 14.93
N TYR A 116 -5.29 5.18 13.64
CA TYR A 116 -6.37 5.53 12.73
C TYR A 116 -6.57 4.39 11.74
N ASP A 117 -7.82 4.01 11.52
CA ASP A 117 -8.16 3.21 10.36
C ASP A 117 -8.14 4.05 9.06
N VAL A 118 -8.29 3.39 7.92
CA VAL A 118 -8.22 4.05 6.61
C VAL A 118 -9.36 5.06 6.40
N ALA A 119 -10.57 4.77 6.92
CA ALA A 119 -11.73 5.64 6.75
C ALA A 119 -11.64 6.90 7.63
N GLU A 120 -11.18 6.75 8.87
CA GLU A 120 -10.89 7.86 9.78
C GLU A 120 -9.79 8.76 9.21
N ALA A 121 -8.67 8.17 8.78
CA ALA A 121 -7.57 8.90 8.17
C ALA A 121 -8.00 9.62 6.88
N TYR A 122 -8.81 8.97 6.05
CA TYR A 122 -9.36 9.57 4.84
C TYR A 122 -10.23 10.79 5.16
N SER A 123 -11.10 10.69 6.16
CA SER A 123 -11.97 11.79 6.58
C SER A 123 -11.14 13.00 7.04
N VAL A 124 -10.14 12.78 7.91
CA VAL A 124 -9.24 13.84 8.37
C VAL A 124 -8.49 14.49 7.20
N MET A 125 -7.92 13.71 6.28
CA MET A 125 -7.17 14.26 5.14
C MET A 125 -8.08 15.00 4.15
N SER A 126 -9.30 14.49 3.92
CA SER A 126 -10.27 15.09 3.01
C SER A 126 -10.81 16.42 3.55
N ASP A 127 -11.23 16.45 4.81
CA ASP A 127 -11.84 17.62 5.45
C ASP A 127 -10.85 18.81 5.56
N ASN A 128 -9.56 18.51 5.58
CA ASN A 128 -8.48 19.50 5.67
C ASN A 128 -7.80 19.77 4.32
N GLY A 129 -8.37 19.31 3.20
CA GLY A 129 -7.87 19.62 1.85
C GLY A 129 -6.47 19.09 1.55
N MET A 130 -6.07 17.98 2.18
CA MET A 130 -4.73 17.39 2.04
C MET A 130 -4.63 16.39 0.87
N LEU A 131 -5.76 16.01 0.27
CA LEU A 131 -5.83 15.10 -0.86
C LEU A 131 -5.97 15.89 -2.16
N SER A 132 -5.27 15.45 -3.20
CA SER A 132 -5.33 16.09 -4.52
C SER A 132 -6.70 15.94 -5.19
N LYS A 133 -7.44 14.87 -4.85
CA LYS A 133 -8.77 14.54 -5.41
C LYS A 133 -9.67 13.97 -4.31
N LYS A 134 -10.98 13.91 -4.58
CA LYS A 134 -11.91 13.10 -3.80
C LYS A 134 -11.90 11.67 -4.31
N TYR A 135 -12.06 10.72 -3.40
CA TYR A 135 -12.07 9.30 -3.70
C TYR A 135 -13.35 8.63 -3.18
N GLU A 136 -13.87 7.71 -3.96
CA GLU A 136 -14.73 6.64 -3.43
C GLU A 136 -13.82 5.53 -2.91
N ILE A 137 -13.89 5.27 -1.62
CA ILE A 137 -13.18 4.17 -0.98
C ILE A 137 -14.10 2.94 -0.95
N PHE A 138 -13.57 1.80 -1.37
CA PHE A 138 -14.29 0.52 -1.34
C PHE A 138 -13.45 -0.52 -0.62
N GLU A 139 -14.04 -1.16 0.40
CA GLU A 139 -13.39 -2.23 1.13
C GLU A 139 -13.66 -3.60 0.50
N SER A 140 -12.61 -4.41 0.47
CA SER A 140 -12.61 -5.81 0.05
C SER A 140 -11.86 -6.66 1.08
N CYS A 141 -11.90 -7.99 0.95
CA CYS A 141 -11.35 -8.92 1.94
C CYS A 141 -11.96 -8.78 3.35
N VAL A 142 -13.16 -8.20 3.47
CA VAL A 142 -13.87 -8.08 4.75
C VAL A 142 -14.66 -9.36 5.00
N SER A 143 -14.01 -10.37 5.59
CA SER A 143 -14.63 -11.68 5.84
C SER A 143 -14.45 -12.14 7.30
N ALA A 144 -15.03 -13.30 7.61
CA ALA A 144 -14.78 -14.00 8.88
C ALA A 144 -13.44 -14.76 8.88
N ASN A 145 -12.75 -14.87 7.74
CA ASN A 145 -11.49 -15.58 7.63
C ASN A 145 -10.37 -14.79 8.30
N THR A 146 -9.47 -15.50 8.98
CA THR A 146 -8.29 -14.89 9.60
C THR A 146 -7.14 -14.79 8.62
N VAL A 147 -6.19 -13.89 8.91
CA VAL A 147 -5.10 -13.53 8.00
C VAL A 147 -4.22 -14.72 7.59
N PHE A 148 -4.04 -15.71 8.46
CA PHE A 148 -3.20 -16.89 8.16
C PHE A 148 -3.97 -18.10 7.64
N SER A 149 -5.29 -18.07 7.66
CA SER A 149 -6.16 -19.15 7.15
C SER A 149 -6.03 -19.29 5.63
N SER A 150 -6.40 -20.45 5.09
CA SER A 150 -6.46 -20.64 3.62
C SER A 150 -7.45 -19.68 2.98
N GLY A 151 -8.64 -19.51 3.56
CA GLY A 151 -9.66 -18.58 3.08
C GLY A 151 -9.18 -17.13 3.04
N GLY A 152 -8.44 -16.68 4.06
CA GLY A 152 -7.88 -15.32 4.08
C GLY A 152 -6.83 -15.11 2.97
N ARG A 153 -6.03 -16.14 2.66
CA ARG A 153 -5.07 -16.06 1.53
C ARG A 153 -5.79 -16.03 0.19
N ASP A 154 -6.83 -16.86 0.02
CA ASP A 154 -7.62 -16.92 -1.20
C ASP A 154 -8.35 -15.59 -1.46
N GLU A 155 -8.84 -14.94 -0.41
CA GLU A 155 -9.44 -13.60 -0.51
C GLU A 155 -8.45 -12.53 -0.94
N LEU A 156 -7.25 -12.52 -0.36
CA LEU A 156 -6.21 -11.58 -0.75
C LEU A 156 -5.76 -11.80 -2.19
N MET A 157 -5.63 -13.08 -2.61
CA MET A 157 -5.38 -13.45 -4.00
C MET A 157 -6.47 -12.94 -4.95
N ALA A 158 -7.75 -13.12 -4.57
CA ALA A 158 -8.89 -12.69 -5.37
C ALA A 158 -8.93 -11.16 -5.50
N ALA A 159 -8.69 -10.43 -4.41
CA ALA A 159 -8.65 -8.97 -4.41
C ALA A 159 -7.58 -8.43 -5.35
N LEU A 160 -6.35 -8.94 -5.30
CA LEU A 160 -5.27 -8.53 -6.19
C LEU A 160 -5.55 -8.88 -7.66
N THR A 161 -6.01 -10.11 -7.91
CA THR A 161 -6.33 -10.58 -9.26
C THR A 161 -7.43 -9.73 -9.90
N SER A 162 -8.43 -9.30 -9.11
CA SER A 162 -9.50 -8.43 -9.60
C SER A 162 -9.00 -7.08 -10.11
N LYS A 163 -7.90 -6.55 -9.56
CA LYS A 163 -7.31 -5.27 -9.96
C LYS A 163 -6.43 -5.38 -11.18
N ILE A 164 -5.68 -6.48 -11.29
CA ILE A 164 -4.93 -6.81 -12.51
C ILE A 164 -5.87 -6.84 -13.72
N ALA A 165 -7.03 -7.47 -13.60
CA ALA A 165 -8.01 -7.58 -14.68
C ALA A 165 -8.55 -6.23 -15.19
N GLN A 166 -8.39 -5.13 -14.44
CA GLN A 166 -8.84 -3.81 -14.86
C GLN A 166 -7.89 -3.13 -15.86
N GLY A 167 -6.66 -3.63 -16.03
CA GLY A 167 -5.70 -3.13 -17.02
C GLY A 167 -5.27 -1.66 -16.83
N LYS A 168 -5.41 -1.12 -15.61
CA LYS A 168 -5.09 0.28 -15.28
C LYS A 168 -4.45 0.38 -13.91
N THR A 169 -3.70 1.45 -13.68
CA THR A 169 -3.16 1.79 -12.36
C THR A 169 -4.28 1.83 -11.33
N SER A 170 -4.14 1.01 -10.29
CA SER A 170 -5.13 0.81 -9.25
C SER A 170 -4.39 0.63 -7.94
N VAL A 171 -4.61 1.52 -6.98
CA VAL A 171 -3.93 1.48 -5.68
C VAL A 171 -4.94 1.39 -4.56
N GLY A 172 -4.50 0.75 -3.50
CA GLY A 172 -5.28 0.54 -2.29
C GLY A 172 -4.36 0.34 -1.10
N ILE A 173 -5.01 0.09 0.02
CA ILE A 173 -4.39 0.05 1.32
C ILE A 173 -4.76 -1.29 1.94
N TYR A 174 -3.74 -2.09 2.19
CA TYR A 174 -3.88 -3.31 2.96
C TYR A 174 -3.87 -2.97 4.44
N THR A 175 -4.73 -3.62 5.22
CA THR A 175 -4.78 -3.45 6.67
C THR A 175 -4.84 -4.80 7.37
N CYS A 176 -3.92 -5.01 8.31
CA CYS A 176 -3.99 -6.02 9.35
C CYS A 176 -3.37 -5.40 10.60
N SER A 177 -4.21 -4.82 11.46
CA SER A 177 -3.77 -3.94 12.55
C SER A 177 -2.66 -4.56 13.42
N PRO A 178 -1.61 -3.82 13.79
CA PRO A 178 -1.39 -2.39 13.50
C PRO A 178 -0.74 -2.11 12.13
N TYR A 179 -0.54 -3.12 11.28
CA TYR A 179 0.16 -2.96 10.00
C TYR A 179 -0.78 -2.50 8.89
N ILE A 180 -0.43 -1.35 8.32
CA ILE A 180 -1.11 -0.76 7.16
C ILE A 180 -0.04 -0.43 6.12
N PHE A 181 -0.22 -0.90 4.89
CA PHE A 181 0.71 -0.60 3.80
C PHE A 181 -0.01 -0.45 2.47
N THR A 182 0.62 0.28 1.54
CA THR A 182 0.04 0.53 0.22
C THR A 182 0.28 -0.66 -0.69
N ILE A 183 -0.71 -1.03 -1.49
CA ILE A 183 -0.65 -2.14 -2.44
C ILE A 183 -1.42 -1.79 -3.71
N GLY A 184 -0.96 -2.26 -4.86
CA GLY A 184 -1.67 -1.95 -6.10
C GLY A 184 -1.03 -2.49 -7.36
N VAL A 185 -1.57 -2.04 -8.48
CA VAL A 185 -1.06 -2.25 -9.84
C VAL A 185 -0.51 -0.91 -10.33
N CYS A 186 0.74 -0.90 -10.80
CA CYS A 186 1.37 0.24 -11.47
C CYS A 186 2.29 -0.29 -12.58
N ASN A 187 2.07 0.18 -13.82
CA ASN A 187 2.86 -0.14 -15.01
C ASN A 187 3.23 -1.63 -15.12
N ASP A 188 2.22 -2.47 -15.35
CA ASP A 188 2.36 -3.91 -15.58
C ASP A 188 3.05 -4.69 -14.43
N ALA A 189 3.12 -4.10 -13.24
CA ALA A 189 3.60 -4.73 -12.03
C ALA A 189 2.63 -4.54 -10.85
N LEU A 190 2.61 -5.52 -9.95
CA LEU A 190 2.07 -5.33 -8.61
C LEU A 190 3.13 -4.58 -7.79
N LEU A 191 2.68 -3.65 -6.95
CA LEU A 191 3.52 -2.92 -6.01
C LEU A 191 3.05 -3.11 -4.58
N VAL A 192 3.99 -3.10 -3.64
CA VAL A 192 3.75 -2.96 -2.20
C VAL A 192 4.70 -1.89 -1.67
N VAL A 193 4.17 -0.93 -0.90
CA VAL A 193 4.97 0.05 -0.15
C VAL A 193 4.64 -0.09 1.32
N ASP A 194 5.58 -0.66 2.08
CA ASP A 194 5.51 -0.74 3.53
C ASP A 194 6.32 0.42 4.13
N THR A 195 5.66 1.31 4.87
CA THR A 195 6.28 2.48 5.50
C THR A 195 6.89 2.14 6.87
N HIS A 196 6.62 0.95 7.42
CA HIS A 196 7.20 0.48 8.67
C HIS A 196 8.66 0.05 8.48
N PRO A 197 9.47 0.03 9.54
CA PRO A 197 10.72 -0.71 9.56
C PRO A 197 10.55 -2.16 9.10
N VAL A 198 11.26 -2.54 8.02
CA VAL A 198 11.30 -3.92 7.49
C VAL A 198 12.70 -4.49 7.63
N ASN A 199 12.78 -5.71 8.18
CA ASN A 199 14.05 -6.40 8.40
C ASN A 199 14.64 -7.03 7.13
N HIS A 200 15.89 -7.46 7.22
CA HIS A 200 16.66 -8.03 6.12
C HIS A 200 16.06 -9.34 5.56
N GLU A 201 15.43 -10.18 6.39
CA GLU A 201 14.80 -11.43 5.93
C GLU A 201 13.59 -11.21 5.02
N LEU A 202 13.04 -10.00 5.02
CA LEU A 202 11.95 -9.56 4.13
C LEU A 202 12.46 -8.67 2.99
N GLY A 203 13.77 -8.42 2.93
CA GLY A 203 14.42 -7.58 1.93
C GLY A 203 14.55 -6.10 2.32
N GLY A 204 14.25 -5.74 3.57
CA GLY A 204 14.45 -4.40 4.10
C GLY A 204 15.83 -4.20 4.74
N ASN A 205 16.10 -2.99 5.23
CA ASN A 205 17.34 -2.61 5.90
C ASN A 205 17.09 -1.92 7.26
N GLY A 206 15.89 -2.07 7.83
CA GLY A 206 15.43 -1.32 8.99
C GLY A 206 14.58 -0.10 8.65
N ASN A 207 14.55 0.34 7.39
CA ASN A 207 13.63 1.39 6.93
C ASN A 207 12.38 0.79 6.26
N GLY A 208 11.56 1.66 5.64
CA GLY A 208 10.46 1.24 4.77
C GLY A 208 10.96 0.45 3.54
N LEU A 209 10.03 -0.17 2.83
CA LEU A 209 10.34 -1.05 1.71
C LEU A 209 9.35 -0.87 0.56
N LEU A 210 9.88 -0.70 -0.65
CA LEU A 210 9.14 -0.84 -1.91
C LEU A 210 9.45 -2.20 -2.54
N LEU A 211 8.40 -2.92 -2.89
CA LEU A 211 8.44 -4.15 -3.69
C LEU A 211 7.67 -3.95 -4.98
N MET A 212 8.23 -4.38 -6.10
CA MET A 212 7.51 -4.53 -7.36
C MET A 212 7.71 -5.92 -7.95
N THR A 213 6.65 -6.51 -8.50
CA THR A 213 6.74 -7.76 -9.23
C THR A 213 7.27 -7.55 -10.65
N PRO A 214 7.82 -8.58 -11.31
CA PRO A 214 8.27 -8.45 -12.69
C PRO A 214 7.12 -8.36 -13.71
N ASP A 215 5.91 -8.78 -13.33
CA ASP A 215 4.73 -8.84 -14.20
C ASP A 215 3.40 -8.84 -13.39
N LEU A 216 2.27 -8.90 -14.10
CA LEU A 216 0.92 -9.08 -13.54
C LEU A 216 0.41 -10.54 -13.61
N SER A 217 1.29 -11.52 -13.47
CA SER A 217 0.88 -12.93 -13.52
C SER A 217 0.16 -13.39 -12.23
N PRO A 218 -0.63 -14.48 -12.29
CA PRO A 218 -1.15 -15.14 -11.08
C PRO A 218 -0.03 -15.56 -10.11
N ARG A 219 1.17 -15.86 -10.64
CA ARG A 219 2.36 -16.11 -9.83
C ARG A 219 2.77 -14.86 -9.05
N SER A 220 2.79 -13.69 -9.69
CA SER A 220 3.05 -12.41 -9.02
C SER A 220 2.09 -12.15 -7.86
N CYS A 221 0.78 -12.38 -8.04
CA CYS A 221 -0.19 -12.32 -6.95
C CYS A 221 0.21 -13.24 -5.79
N LYS A 222 0.51 -14.51 -6.10
CA LYS A 222 0.87 -15.53 -5.09
C LYS A 222 2.11 -15.12 -4.30
N MET A 223 3.13 -14.58 -4.98
CA MET A 223 4.34 -14.11 -4.35
C MET A 223 4.07 -12.94 -3.41
N VAL A 224 3.26 -11.95 -3.84
CA VAL A 224 2.86 -10.82 -2.99
C VAL A 224 2.13 -11.31 -1.75
N VAL A 225 1.15 -12.22 -1.90
CA VAL A 225 0.43 -12.82 -0.77
C VAL A 225 1.39 -13.55 0.18
N GLN A 226 2.30 -14.37 -0.34
CA GLN A 226 3.29 -15.06 0.49
C GLN A 226 4.20 -14.07 1.24
N TRP A 227 4.63 -12.99 0.60
CA TRP A 227 5.43 -11.96 1.25
C TRP A 227 4.65 -11.29 2.39
N ILE A 228 3.39 -10.92 2.17
CA ILE A 228 2.51 -10.33 3.21
C ILE A 228 2.37 -11.29 4.40
N ILE A 229 2.09 -12.57 4.14
CA ILE A 229 1.98 -13.57 5.22
C ILE A 229 3.30 -13.71 5.99
N LYS A 230 4.45 -13.71 5.30
CA LYS A 230 5.77 -13.75 5.96
C LYS A 230 5.98 -12.49 6.80
N ARG A 231 5.67 -11.30 6.25
CA ARG A 231 5.78 -10.00 6.92
C ARG A 231 5.01 -9.96 8.23
N LEU A 232 3.76 -10.42 8.23
CA LEU A 232 2.89 -10.41 9.40
C LEU A 232 3.29 -11.45 10.44
N LYS A 233 3.75 -12.65 10.02
CA LYS A 233 4.29 -13.65 10.95
C LYS A 233 5.53 -13.14 11.68
N MET A 234 6.45 -12.52 10.95
CA MET A 234 7.67 -11.94 11.52
C MET A 234 7.38 -10.74 12.42
N ALA A 235 6.27 -10.05 12.18
CA ALA A 235 5.77 -8.99 13.04
C ALA A 235 5.09 -9.47 14.32
N GLY A 236 4.87 -10.79 14.49
CA GLY A 236 4.19 -11.35 15.65
C GLY A 236 2.67 -11.13 15.66
N ILE A 237 2.04 -10.95 14.49
CA ILE A 237 0.58 -10.85 14.38
C ILE A 237 -0.09 -12.15 14.88
N GLU A 238 -1.15 -12.01 15.67
CA GLU A 238 -1.91 -13.13 16.21
C GLU A 238 -2.73 -13.86 15.13
N GLU A 239 -2.97 -15.16 15.31
CA GLU A 239 -3.62 -16.01 14.30
C GLU A 239 -5.11 -15.71 14.06
N ASN A 240 -5.76 -15.08 15.03
CA ASN A 240 -7.17 -14.67 14.99
C ASN A 240 -7.37 -13.31 14.29
N MET A 241 -6.29 -12.60 13.95
CA MET A 241 -6.37 -11.28 13.35
C MET A 241 -6.99 -11.33 11.96
N ARG A 242 -7.72 -10.28 11.64
CA ARG A 242 -8.39 -10.10 10.34
C ARG A 242 -7.58 -9.15 9.46
N GLN A 243 -7.92 -9.17 8.18
CA GLN A 243 -7.34 -8.28 7.20
C GLN A 243 -8.43 -7.62 6.38
N SER A 244 -8.12 -6.50 5.76
CA SER A 244 -8.97 -5.85 4.77
C SER A 244 -8.12 -5.16 3.71
N MET A 245 -8.78 -4.80 2.60
CA MET A 245 -8.18 -4.15 1.45
C MET A 245 -9.08 -2.99 1.01
N THR A 246 -8.64 -1.76 1.24
CA THR A 246 -9.38 -0.55 0.88
C THR A 246 -8.84 0.03 -0.41
N TRP A 247 -9.64 0.03 -1.47
CA TRP A 247 -9.25 0.53 -2.79
C TRP A 247 -9.72 1.96 -2.99
N LEU A 248 -8.86 2.80 -3.60
CA LEU A 248 -9.17 4.19 -3.91
C LEU A 248 -9.58 4.33 -5.37
N ASN A 249 -10.82 4.79 -5.61
CA ASN A 249 -11.29 5.16 -6.94
C ASN A 249 -11.48 6.68 -7.01
N PRO A 250 -10.82 7.40 -7.94
CA PRO A 250 -11.07 8.82 -8.10
C PRO A 250 -12.55 9.08 -8.35
N TYR A 251 -13.15 9.97 -7.55
CA TYR A 251 -14.56 10.33 -7.67
C TYR A 251 -14.80 11.00 -9.02
N LYS A 252 -15.53 10.31 -9.89
CA LYS A 252 -16.05 10.89 -11.12
C LYS A 252 -17.44 11.40 -10.76
N GLY A 253 -17.56 12.69 -10.43
CA GLY A 253 -18.87 13.28 -10.16
C GLY A 253 -19.89 12.89 -11.23
N TRP A 254 -21.16 12.78 -10.84
CA TRP A 254 -22.24 12.69 -11.82
C TRP A 254 -22.07 13.86 -12.79
N PHE A 255 -22.07 13.58 -14.11
CA PHE A 255 -21.63 14.42 -15.23
C PHE A 255 -20.19 14.17 -15.74
N SER A 256 -20.00 13.03 -16.39
CA SER A 256 -19.20 13.01 -17.62
C SER A 256 -20.13 12.78 -18.80
N ILE A 257 -20.42 13.85 -19.55
CA ILE A 257 -21.30 13.86 -20.72
C ILE A 257 -20.78 12.89 -21.81
N HIS A 258 -19.49 12.53 -21.79
CA HIS A 258 -18.93 11.57 -22.73
C HIS A 258 -19.44 10.14 -22.55
N THR A 259 -19.77 9.69 -21.33
CA THR A 259 -20.28 8.33 -21.13
C THR A 259 -21.77 8.21 -21.49
N PHE A 260 -22.52 9.32 -21.43
CA PHE A 260 -23.92 9.34 -21.86
C PHE A 260 -24.04 9.36 -23.38
N VAL A 261 -23.15 10.08 -24.07
CA VAL A 261 -23.10 10.09 -25.54
C VAL A 261 -22.74 8.71 -26.08
N ASP A 262 -21.78 8.00 -25.47
CA ASP A 262 -21.42 6.64 -25.90
C ASP A 262 -22.55 5.63 -25.65
N TYR A 263 -23.28 5.74 -24.53
CA TYR A 263 -24.45 4.89 -24.26
C TYR A 263 -25.63 5.19 -25.18
N VAL A 264 -25.87 6.46 -25.52
CA VAL A 264 -26.97 6.86 -26.42
C VAL A 264 -26.65 6.51 -27.89
N ILE A 265 -25.39 6.59 -28.32
CA ILE A 265 -24.96 6.17 -29.67
C ILE A 265 -25.05 4.64 -29.82
N LEU A 266 -24.71 3.86 -28.78
CA LEU A 266 -24.92 2.42 -28.78
C LEU A 266 -26.41 2.04 -28.79
N TYR A 267 -27.26 2.77 -28.07
CA TYR A 267 -28.70 2.51 -28.07
C TYR A 267 -29.37 2.87 -29.41
N LEU A 268 -28.97 3.98 -30.05
CA LEU A 268 -29.54 4.40 -31.33
C LEU A 268 -29.08 3.53 -32.51
N SER A 269 -27.87 2.97 -32.46
CA SER A 269 -27.38 2.05 -33.51
C SER A 269 -28.04 0.66 -33.47
N VAL A 270 -28.50 0.20 -32.29
CA VAL A 270 -29.27 -1.04 -32.15
C VAL A 270 -30.72 -0.87 -32.63
N ILE A 271 -31.32 0.31 -32.42
CA ILE A 271 -32.69 0.60 -32.86
C ILE A 271 -32.76 0.75 -34.39
N TRP A 272 -31.76 1.36 -35.03
CA TRP A 272 -31.74 1.48 -36.51
C TRP A 272 -31.40 0.19 -37.26
N SER A 273 -30.86 -0.82 -36.57
CA SER A 273 -30.54 -2.13 -37.14
C SER A 273 -31.73 -3.10 -37.15
N THR A 274 -32.84 -2.79 -36.48
CA THR A 274 -33.96 -3.71 -36.30
C THR A 274 -35.21 -3.37 -37.13
N ASP A 275 -35.20 -2.25 -37.85
CA ASP A 275 -36.29 -1.81 -38.74
C ASP A 275 -35.99 -1.97 -40.26
N LEU A 276 -34.93 -2.72 -40.60
CA LEU A 276 -34.60 -3.09 -41.99
C LEU A 276 -34.35 -4.61 -42.12
N GLN A 277 -35.41 -5.40 -41.86
CA GLN A 277 -35.57 -6.76 -42.41
C GLN A 277 -37.03 -6.98 -42.81
#